data_AF-A0A9P0AM49-F1
#
_entry.id   AF-A0A9P0AM49-F1
#
_cell.length_a   1.000
_cell.length_b   1.000
_cell.length_c   1.000
_cell.angle_alpha   90.00
_cell.angle_beta   90.00
_cell.angle_gamma   90.00
#
_symmetry.space_group_name_H-M   'P 1'
#
loop_
_entity.id
_entity.type
_entity.pdbx_description
1 polymer ?
#
loop_
_entity_poly.entity_id
_entity_poly.type
_entity_poly.pdbx_seq_one_letter_code
_entity_poly.pdbx_strand_id
1 'polypeptide(L)'
;MPKKKGKKGKKKKQEKEDKDDIAEVDKEFYEIQISDLTKKLTRLRSHAGELEKENENVRAEMHGLDEDRADVIAFLKRTLQKKVDENAELMNRILALEQAREAEQSEFQQTITQKDKEFKEMFEQLNAEIKLLNGKLSSLEEFRIQKEDLMNKFSCQEKMFEDQEIRHKKELYDIERKFIVSKDQLKKDVEVKLLQLSLDFQNATQMRVAATTQRVIRENISMNNELAILIEAWNECMKKLEHLKRQEKELKLSLEIVTDESLKLTKCNKIKNKVIDDLTEKHQLLSEQNKEYQRLVKTTESLKHEKESVENEKRFVEKEKYNIEEQLKMLKMENNQQKSEFLRIISRNYLLEDTISQAVRAVKEAFMIQQEPSKDQALNVHKRGTLLRTLLDIFEVVEVPQDRALSTYRTKEQPPLQPIKSEVPPYSLGDLGLIPKSIP
;
A
#
# COMPACT_ATOMS: atom_id res chain seq x y z
N MET A 1 -48.96 -37.36 -58.51
CA MET A 1 -49.28 -37.78 -59.91
C MET A 1 -48.01 -37.59 -60.75
N PRO A 2 -47.69 -38.39 -61.78
CA PRO A 2 -48.49 -39.40 -62.51
C PRO A 2 -47.97 -40.86 -62.33
N LYS A 3 -48.85 -41.85 -62.11
CA LYS A 3 -49.52 -42.77 -63.06
C LYS A 3 -48.63 -43.92 -63.59
N LYS A 4 -48.88 -45.19 -63.19
CA LYS A 4 -49.79 -46.20 -63.81
C LYS A 4 -49.17 -46.81 -65.09
N LYS A 5 -48.89 -48.10 -65.25
CA LYS A 5 -49.75 -49.31 -65.37
C LYS A 5 -48.79 -50.50 -65.64
N GLY A 6 -48.98 -51.71 -65.10
CA GLY A 6 -49.76 -52.81 -65.73
C GLY A 6 -48.92 -53.61 -66.76
N LYS A 7 -49.10 -54.89 -67.07
CA LYS A 7 -50.02 -55.97 -66.69
C LYS A 7 -49.65 -57.19 -67.58
N LYS A 8 -49.81 -58.44 -67.09
CA LYS A 8 -49.96 -59.72 -67.84
C LYS A 8 -48.72 -60.23 -68.62
N GLY A 9 -48.38 -61.52 -68.68
CA GLY A 9 -49.01 -62.75 -68.20
C GLY A 9 -49.06 -63.82 -69.32
N LYS A 10 -48.54 -65.04 -69.07
CA LYS A 10 -48.93 -66.41 -69.56
C LYS A 10 -47.67 -67.28 -69.71
N LYS A 11 -47.44 -68.38 -68.97
CA LYS A 11 -48.10 -69.71 -68.80
C LYS A 11 -47.72 -70.77 -69.86
N LYS A 12 -47.21 -71.91 -69.32
CA LYS A 12 -47.13 -73.31 -69.84
C LYS A 12 -46.01 -73.60 -70.86
N LYS A 13 -45.27 -74.71 -70.78
CA LYS A 13 -45.71 -76.11 -70.59
C LYS A 13 -44.53 -77.00 -70.09
N GLN A 14 -44.84 -77.96 -69.21
CA GLN A 14 -44.00 -79.12 -68.84
C GLN A 14 -44.01 -80.17 -69.95
N GLU A 15 -42.93 -80.97 -70.01
CA GLU A 15 -42.76 -82.38 -70.44
C GLU A 15 -41.28 -82.52 -70.82
N LYS A 16 -40.52 -83.59 -70.58
CA LYS A 16 -40.62 -84.87 -69.88
C LYS A 16 -39.15 -85.34 -69.73
N GLU A 17 -38.89 -86.16 -68.72
CA GLU A 17 -37.62 -86.88 -68.57
C GLU A 17 -37.36 -87.77 -69.80
N ASP A 18 -36.15 -87.74 -70.33
CA ASP A 18 -35.55 -88.86 -71.07
C ASP A 18 -34.10 -89.02 -70.61
N LYS A 19 -33.78 -90.25 -70.22
CA LYS A 19 -32.51 -90.70 -69.65
C LYS A 19 -31.46 -90.91 -70.74
N ASP A 20 -30.23 -90.60 -70.36
CA ASP A 20 -28.98 -91.29 -70.68
C ASP A 20 -28.86 -91.97 -72.04
N ASP A 21 -28.19 -91.26 -72.95
CA ASP A 21 -27.08 -91.79 -73.74
C ASP A 21 -26.28 -90.58 -74.28
N ILE A 22 -25.46 -89.99 -73.42
CA ILE A 22 -24.42 -89.04 -73.85
C ILE A 22 -23.28 -89.90 -74.41
N ALA A 23 -22.96 -89.74 -75.70
CA ALA A 23 -21.88 -90.47 -76.35
C ALA A 23 -20.58 -90.33 -75.53
N GLU A 24 -19.81 -91.40 -75.40
CA GLU A 24 -18.56 -91.44 -74.61
C GLU A 24 -17.59 -90.31 -75.01
N VAL A 25 -17.63 -89.89 -76.27
CA VAL A 25 -16.92 -88.73 -76.84
C VAL A 25 -17.42 -87.39 -76.28
N ASP A 26 -18.73 -87.22 -76.11
CA ASP A 26 -19.32 -86.02 -75.49
C ASP A 26 -18.99 -85.99 -74.00
N LYS A 27 -18.93 -87.15 -73.34
CA LYS A 27 -18.49 -87.27 -71.94
C LYS A 27 -17.01 -86.86 -71.78
N GLU A 28 -16.11 -87.34 -72.64
CA GLU A 28 -14.69 -86.91 -72.66
C GLU A 28 -14.55 -85.42 -72.99
N PHE A 29 -15.34 -84.89 -73.93
CA PHE A 29 -15.37 -83.46 -74.25
C PHE A 29 -15.82 -82.62 -73.05
N TYR A 30 -16.90 -83.03 -72.37
CA TYR A 30 -17.35 -82.38 -71.14
C TYR A 30 -16.34 -82.54 -69.99
N GLU A 31 -15.62 -83.65 -69.88
CA GLU A 31 -14.55 -83.85 -68.88
C GLU A 31 -13.35 -82.93 -69.14
N ILE A 32 -12.92 -82.77 -70.39
CA ILE A 32 -11.87 -81.81 -70.78
C ILE A 32 -12.35 -80.38 -70.50
N GLN A 33 -13.60 -80.06 -70.85
CA GLN A 33 -14.20 -78.75 -70.57
C GLN A 33 -14.28 -78.48 -69.07
N ILE A 34 -14.67 -79.47 -68.26
CA ILE A 34 -14.71 -79.39 -66.79
C ILE A 34 -13.29 -79.20 -66.26
N SER A 35 -12.29 -79.92 -66.77
CA SER A 35 -10.88 -79.76 -66.38
C SER A 35 -10.37 -78.34 -66.68
N ASP A 36 -10.63 -77.81 -67.88
CA ASP A 36 -10.18 -76.48 -68.26
C ASP A 36 -10.94 -75.37 -67.52
N LEU A 37 -12.25 -75.54 -67.30
CA LEU A 37 -13.02 -74.65 -66.43
C LEU A 37 -12.52 -74.73 -64.99
N THR A 38 -12.14 -75.91 -64.49
CA THR A 38 -11.57 -76.09 -63.14
C THR A 38 -10.19 -75.45 -63.03
N LYS A 39 -9.34 -75.55 -64.04
CA LYS A 39 -8.05 -74.83 -64.11
C LYS A 39 -8.26 -73.32 -64.16
N LYS A 40 -9.24 -72.83 -64.92
CA LYS A 40 -9.59 -71.40 -64.95
C LYS A 40 -10.13 -70.93 -63.61
N LEU A 41 -10.94 -71.74 -62.95
CA LEU A 41 -11.53 -71.47 -61.64
C LEU A 41 -10.45 -71.45 -60.55
N THR A 42 -9.51 -72.40 -60.55
CA THR A 42 -8.36 -72.40 -59.63
C THR A 42 -7.43 -71.20 -59.85
N ARG A 43 -7.15 -70.80 -61.10
CA ARG A 43 -6.41 -69.55 -61.40
C ARG A 43 -7.14 -68.31 -60.90
N LEU A 44 -8.45 -68.21 -61.15
CA LEU A 44 -9.26 -67.09 -60.66
C LEU A 44 -9.34 -67.07 -59.13
N ARG A 45 -9.41 -68.23 -58.46
CA ARG A 45 -9.34 -68.33 -56.99
C ARG A 45 -7.97 -67.93 -56.45
N SER A 46 -6.88 -68.34 -57.08
CA SER A 46 -5.52 -67.93 -56.71
C SER A 46 -5.37 -66.42 -56.86
N HIS A 47 -5.80 -65.87 -58.00
CA HIS A 47 -5.76 -64.43 -58.25
C HIS A 47 -6.66 -63.63 -57.31
N ALA A 48 -7.86 -64.14 -56.99
CA ALA A 48 -8.72 -63.53 -55.97
C ALA A 48 -8.06 -63.55 -54.59
N GLY A 49 -7.41 -64.65 -54.21
CA GLY A 49 -6.66 -64.73 -52.96
C GLY A 49 -5.42 -63.83 -52.92
N GLU A 50 -4.73 -63.64 -54.05
CA GLU A 50 -3.64 -62.67 -54.19
C GLU A 50 -4.15 -61.23 -54.05
N LEU A 51 -5.27 -60.90 -54.71
CA LEU A 51 -5.92 -59.59 -54.59
C LEU A 51 -6.44 -59.33 -53.18
N GLU A 52 -6.97 -60.35 -52.49
CA GLU A 52 -7.38 -60.25 -51.09
C GLU A 52 -6.18 -59.95 -50.19
N LYS A 53 -5.06 -60.67 -50.36
CA LYS A 53 -3.81 -60.38 -49.64
C LYS A 53 -3.26 -58.99 -49.92
N GLU A 54 -3.29 -58.54 -51.18
CA GLU A 54 -2.84 -57.20 -51.55
C GLU A 54 -3.76 -56.13 -50.93
N ASN A 55 -5.08 -56.35 -50.91
CA ASN A 55 -6.03 -55.46 -50.25
C ASN A 55 -5.83 -55.42 -48.73
N GLU A 56 -5.56 -56.56 -48.10
CA GLU A 56 -5.21 -56.64 -46.68
C GLU A 56 -3.90 -55.89 -46.38
N ASN A 57 -2.86 -56.06 -47.21
CA ASN A 57 -1.59 -55.35 -47.07
C ASN A 57 -1.78 -53.83 -47.23
N VAL A 58 -2.49 -53.38 -48.26
CA VAL A 58 -2.78 -51.95 -48.47
C VAL A 58 -3.59 -51.37 -47.30
N ARG A 59 -4.55 -52.11 -46.75
CA ARG A 59 -5.28 -51.67 -45.55
C ARG A 59 -4.39 -51.56 -44.33
N ALA A 60 -3.46 -52.49 -44.14
CA ALA A 60 -2.49 -52.43 -43.05
C ALA A 60 -1.53 -51.23 -43.21
N GLU A 61 -1.04 -50.98 -44.42
CA GLU A 61 -0.21 -49.81 -44.74
C GLU A 61 -0.98 -48.49 -44.53
N MET A 62 -2.24 -48.42 -44.95
CA MET A 62 -3.11 -47.26 -44.70
C MET A 62 -3.32 -47.02 -43.20
N HIS A 63 -3.55 -48.08 -42.42
CA HIS A 63 -3.69 -47.96 -40.97
C HIS A 63 -2.39 -47.45 -40.32
N GLY A 64 -1.24 -48.01 -40.70
CA GLY A 64 0.07 -47.54 -40.20
C GLY A 64 0.32 -46.07 -40.56
N LEU A 65 -0.01 -45.65 -41.78
CA LEU A 65 0.09 -44.26 -42.20
C LEU A 65 -0.85 -43.34 -41.40
N ASP A 66 -2.06 -43.78 -41.06
CA ASP A 66 -2.99 -43.00 -40.24
C ASP A 66 -2.52 -42.87 -38.78
N GLU A 67 -1.92 -43.91 -38.22
CA GLU A 67 -1.25 -43.88 -36.91
C GLU A 67 -0.06 -42.91 -36.91
N ASP A 68 0.85 -43.05 -37.89
CA ASP A 68 2.00 -42.15 -38.03
C ASP A 68 1.57 -40.69 -38.20
N ARG A 69 0.51 -40.43 -38.98
CA ARG A 69 -0.06 -39.09 -39.13
C ARG A 69 -0.66 -38.59 -37.83
N ALA A 70 -1.37 -39.43 -37.08
CA ALA A 70 -1.92 -39.07 -35.78
C ALA A 70 -0.80 -38.69 -34.79
N ASP A 71 0.30 -39.46 -34.78
CA ASP A 71 1.47 -39.20 -33.94
C ASP A 71 2.20 -37.91 -34.33
N VAL A 72 2.41 -37.66 -35.62
CA VAL A 72 2.98 -36.40 -36.12
C VAL A 72 2.09 -35.22 -35.73
N ILE A 73 0.77 -35.34 -35.90
CA ILE A 73 -0.17 -34.28 -35.50
C ILE A 73 -0.11 -34.06 -33.98
N ALA A 74 -0.06 -35.12 -33.17
CA ALA A 74 0.05 -35.01 -31.71
C ALA A 74 1.36 -34.34 -31.28
N PHE A 75 2.47 -34.69 -31.91
CA PHE A 75 3.78 -34.08 -31.67
C PHE A 75 3.78 -32.59 -32.04
N LEU A 76 3.27 -32.24 -33.22
CA LEU A 76 3.16 -30.85 -33.69
C LEU A 76 2.23 -30.04 -32.78
N LYS A 77 1.08 -30.60 -32.36
CA LYS A 77 0.18 -29.93 -31.40
C LYS A 77 0.85 -29.67 -30.06
N ARG A 78 1.56 -30.67 -29.50
CA ARG A 78 2.30 -30.49 -28.23
C ARG A 78 3.40 -29.44 -28.36
N THR A 79 4.14 -29.45 -29.47
CA THR A 79 5.21 -28.48 -29.72
C THR A 79 4.66 -27.08 -29.93
N LEU A 80 3.57 -26.95 -30.68
CA LEU A 80 2.87 -25.68 -30.89
C LEU A 80 2.35 -25.13 -29.55
N GLN A 81 1.72 -25.98 -28.73
CA GLN A 81 1.22 -25.56 -27.42
C GLN A 81 2.35 -25.06 -26.53
N LYS A 82 3.47 -25.79 -26.44
CA LYS A 82 4.66 -25.33 -25.69
C LYS A 82 5.15 -23.97 -26.18
N LYS A 83 5.19 -23.75 -27.50
CA LYS A 83 5.61 -22.46 -28.07
C LYS A 83 4.61 -21.34 -27.80
N VAL A 84 3.31 -21.65 -27.76
CA VAL A 84 2.27 -20.69 -27.36
C VAL A 84 2.41 -20.31 -25.89
N ASP A 85 2.63 -21.29 -25.02
CA ASP A 85 2.81 -21.08 -23.58
C ASP A 85 4.09 -20.27 -23.31
N GLU A 86 5.22 -20.64 -23.94
CA GLU A 86 6.48 -19.87 -23.88
C GLU A 86 6.28 -18.42 -24.36
N ASN A 87 5.54 -18.21 -25.45
CA ASN A 87 5.27 -16.87 -25.95
C ASN A 87 4.38 -16.06 -24.99
N ALA A 88 3.39 -16.69 -24.36
CA ALA A 88 2.56 -16.06 -23.35
C ALA A 88 3.37 -15.68 -22.09
N GLU A 89 4.28 -16.54 -21.64
CA GLU A 89 5.20 -16.25 -20.54
C GLU A 89 6.13 -15.08 -20.87
N LEU A 90 6.71 -15.06 -22.08
CA LEU A 90 7.55 -13.95 -22.55
C LEU A 90 6.77 -12.64 -22.66
N MET A 91 5.54 -12.67 -23.17
CA MET A 91 4.67 -11.48 -23.21
C MET A 91 4.37 -10.96 -21.80
N ASN A 92 4.02 -11.84 -20.86
CA ASN A 92 3.79 -11.45 -19.46
C ASN A 92 5.07 -10.86 -18.83
N ARG A 93 6.24 -11.42 -19.15
CA ARG A 93 7.52 -10.89 -18.67
C ARG A 93 7.82 -9.51 -19.25
N ILE A 94 7.54 -9.29 -20.53
CA ILE A 94 7.69 -7.97 -21.17
C ILE A 94 6.76 -6.96 -20.51
N LEU A 95 5.48 -7.30 -20.31
CA LEU A 95 4.53 -6.40 -19.65
C LEU A 95 4.95 -6.05 -18.22
N ALA A 96 5.45 -7.03 -17.45
CA ALA A 96 5.96 -6.77 -16.10
C ALA A 96 7.19 -5.85 -16.11
N LEU A 97 8.09 -6.02 -17.09
CA LEU A 97 9.26 -5.14 -17.26
C LEU A 97 8.87 -3.73 -17.70
N GLU A 98 7.87 -3.59 -18.58
CA GLU A 98 7.34 -2.30 -18.99
C GLU A 98 6.69 -1.56 -17.82
N GLN A 99 5.88 -2.26 -17.00
CA GLN A 99 5.28 -1.70 -15.79
C GLN A 99 6.34 -1.27 -14.77
N ALA A 100 7.38 -2.08 -14.56
CA ALA A 100 8.49 -1.73 -13.68
C ALA A 100 9.24 -0.49 -14.20
N ARG A 101 9.52 -0.42 -15.51
CA ARG A 101 10.16 0.72 -16.16
C ARG A 101 9.31 1.99 -16.02
N GLU A 102 8.00 1.90 -16.23
CA GLU A 102 7.08 3.04 -16.08
C GLU A 102 6.98 3.51 -14.64
N ALA A 103 6.97 2.59 -13.67
CA ALA A 103 7.00 2.93 -12.25
C ALA A 103 8.30 3.65 -11.87
N GLU A 104 9.46 3.11 -12.25
CA GLU A 104 10.76 3.75 -12.02
C GLU A 104 10.84 5.11 -12.71
N GLN A 105 10.38 5.22 -13.95
CA GLN A 105 10.37 6.49 -14.69
C GLN A 105 9.46 7.53 -14.01
N SER A 106 8.31 7.12 -13.48
CA SER A 106 7.42 8.00 -12.71
C SER A 106 8.08 8.46 -11.41
N GLU A 107 8.74 7.56 -10.67
CA GLU A 107 9.46 7.87 -9.44
C GLU A 107 10.64 8.83 -9.70
N PHE A 108 11.42 8.60 -10.76
CA PHE A 108 12.49 9.51 -11.15
C PHE A 108 11.94 10.87 -11.56
N GLN A 109 10.84 10.92 -12.31
CA GLN A 109 10.21 12.19 -12.71
C GLN A 109 9.69 12.96 -11.49
N GLN A 110 9.07 12.27 -10.53
CA GLN A 110 8.65 12.85 -9.26
C GLN A 110 9.84 13.39 -8.47
N THR A 111 10.94 12.62 -8.40
CA THR A 111 12.16 13.04 -7.72
C THR A 111 12.78 14.27 -8.38
N ILE A 112 12.87 14.31 -9.72
CA ILE A 112 13.37 15.47 -10.46
C ILE A 112 12.50 16.69 -10.18
N THR A 113 11.18 16.58 -10.30
CA THR A 113 10.27 17.70 -10.06
C THR A 113 10.31 18.20 -8.61
N GLN A 114 10.46 17.29 -7.64
CA GLN A 114 10.67 17.64 -6.25
C GLN A 114 11.99 18.40 -6.06
N LYS A 115 13.10 17.90 -6.64
CA LYS A 115 14.41 18.55 -6.55
C LYS A 115 14.41 19.91 -7.22
N ASP A 116 13.78 20.06 -8.38
CA ASP A 116 13.62 21.35 -9.05
C ASP A 116 12.81 22.35 -8.21
N LYS A 117 11.78 21.86 -7.50
CA LYS A 117 11.01 22.70 -6.57
C LYS A 117 11.87 23.11 -5.37
N GLU A 118 12.60 22.18 -4.75
CA GLU A 118 13.53 22.48 -3.65
C GLU A 118 14.60 23.50 -4.08
N PHE A 119 15.16 23.36 -5.29
CA PHE A 119 16.12 24.32 -5.84
C PHE A 119 15.50 25.70 -6.09
N LYS A 120 14.28 25.76 -6.63
CA LYS A 120 13.57 27.04 -6.83
C LYS A 120 13.28 27.73 -5.51
N GLU A 121 12.81 27.00 -4.50
CA GLU A 121 12.55 27.52 -3.16
C GLU A 121 13.83 28.04 -2.51
N MET A 122 14.93 27.28 -2.58
CA MET A 122 16.23 27.71 -2.07
C MET A 122 16.74 28.96 -2.80
N PHE A 123 16.59 29.00 -4.13
CA PHE A 123 16.96 30.15 -4.93
C PHE A 123 16.15 31.40 -4.57
N GLU A 124 14.84 31.26 -4.40
CA GLU A 124 13.96 32.36 -3.97
C GLU A 124 14.31 32.85 -2.56
N GLN A 125 14.61 31.94 -1.63
CA GLN A 125 15.06 32.28 -0.27
C GLN A 125 16.39 33.04 -0.28
N LEU A 126 17.41 32.52 -0.97
CA LEU A 126 18.71 33.20 -1.11
C LEU A 126 18.56 34.56 -1.79
N ASN A 127 17.72 34.66 -2.82
CA ASN A 127 17.48 35.94 -3.50
C ASN A 127 16.73 36.94 -2.60
N ALA A 128 15.80 36.48 -1.77
CA ALA A 128 15.14 37.30 -0.76
C ALA A 128 16.15 37.78 0.31
N GLU A 129 17.07 36.91 0.74
CA GLU A 129 18.14 37.27 1.68
C GLU A 129 19.10 38.31 1.07
N ILE A 130 19.52 38.14 -0.18
CA ILE A 130 20.32 39.12 -0.91
C ILE A 130 19.60 40.48 -0.99
N LYS A 131 18.31 40.49 -1.31
CA LYS A 131 17.50 41.73 -1.33
C LYS A 131 17.43 42.39 0.05
N LEU A 132 17.23 41.60 1.10
CA LEU A 132 17.19 42.10 2.48
C LEU A 132 18.55 42.68 2.90
N LEU A 133 19.65 41.99 2.59
CA LEU A 133 21.02 42.44 2.87
C LEU A 133 21.34 43.72 2.09
N ASN A 134 20.95 43.81 0.82
CA ASN A 134 21.08 45.04 0.05
C ASN A 134 20.27 46.19 0.67
N GLY A 135 19.04 45.94 1.12
CA GLY A 135 18.25 46.94 1.85
C GLY A 135 18.93 47.41 3.14
N LYS A 136 19.49 46.48 3.92
CA LYS A 136 20.28 46.82 5.13
C LYS A 136 21.53 47.63 4.78
N LEU A 137 22.22 47.28 3.69
CA LEU A 137 23.41 47.98 3.22
C LEU A 137 23.06 49.41 2.78
N SER A 138 21.96 49.60 2.04
CA SER A 138 21.47 50.94 1.67
C SER A 138 21.15 51.79 2.90
N SER A 139 20.46 51.22 3.88
CA SER A 139 20.17 51.92 5.15
C SER A 139 21.44 52.28 5.92
N LEU A 140 22.45 51.41 5.91
CA LEU A 140 23.75 51.67 6.53
C LEU A 140 24.51 52.80 5.81
N GLU A 141 24.46 52.85 4.47
CA GLU A 141 25.08 53.92 3.69
C GLU A 141 24.35 55.26 3.93
N GLU A 142 23.01 55.26 4.00
CA GLU A 142 22.24 56.44 4.39
C GLU A 142 22.62 56.94 5.78
N PHE A 143 22.77 56.03 6.75
CA PHE A 143 23.24 56.38 8.08
C PHE A 143 24.65 56.97 8.07
N ARG A 144 25.55 56.42 7.23
CA ARG A 144 26.92 56.93 7.06
C ARG A 144 26.90 58.37 6.53
N ILE A 145 26.11 58.64 5.49
CA ILE A 145 25.94 59.97 4.90
C ILE A 145 25.36 60.94 5.93
N GLN A 146 24.30 60.55 6.64
CA GLN A 146 23.69 61.41 7.68
C GLN A 146 24.66 61.74 8.82
N LYS A 147 25.47 60.76 9.24
CA LYS A 147 26.51 60.98 10.25
C LYS A 147 27.56 61.97 9.75
N GLU A 148 28.03 61.82 8.52
CA GLU A 148 29.02 62.71 7.92
C GLU A 148 28.48 64.15 7.80
N ASP A 149 27.24 64.31 7.32
CA ASP A 149 26.55 65.61 7.27
C ASP A 149 26.42 66.24 8.66
N LEU A 150 26.09 65.45 9.67
CA LEU A 150 25.98 65.94 11.05
C LEU A 150 27.33 66.35 11.62
N MET A 151 28.39 65.56 11.40
CA MET A 151 29.75 65.91 11.80
C MET A 151 30.24 67.19 11.10
N ASN A 152 29.93 67.36 9.81
CA ASN A 152 30.24 68.58 9.07
C ASN A 152 29.50 69.80 9.64
N LYS A 153 28.22 69.66 10.01
CA LYS A 153 27.46 70.71 10.69
C LYS A 153 28.06 71.07 12.04
N PHE A 154 28.45 70.08 12.85
CA PHE A 154 29.12 70.33 14.14
C PHE A 154 30.46 71.05 13.95
N SER A 155 31.31 70.59 13.03
CA SER A 155 32.58 71.25 12.76
C SER A 155 32.40 72.70 12.27
N CYS A 156 31.37 72.96 11.47
CA CYS A 156 31.02 74.31 11.04
C CYS A 156 30.56 75.18 12.23
N GLN A 157 29.69 74.65 13.10
CA GLN A 157 29.23 75.35 14.30
C GLN A 157 30.36 75.63 15.29
N GLU A 158 31.27 74.68 15.52
CA GLU A 158 32.46 74.88 16.36
C GLU A 158 33.32 76.03 15.86
N LYS A 159 33.61 76.07 14.54
CA LYS A 159 34.33 77.20 13.93
C LYS A 159 33.59 78.53 14.10
N MET A 160 32.27 78.53 13.90
CA MET A 160 31.45 79.73 14.12
C MET A 160 31.48 80.22 15.58
N PHE A 161 31.48 79.30 16.55
CA PHE A 161 31.60 79.63 17.97
C PHE A 161 32.98 80.18 18.30
N GLU A 162 34.05 79.58 17.78
CA GLU A 162 35.42 80.07 17.97
C GLU A 162 35.57 81.48 17.40
N ASP A 163 35.06 81.72 16.18
CA ASP A 163 35.02 83.05 15.56
C ASP A 163 34.20 84.04 16.39
N GLN A 164 33.06 83.61 16.95
CA GLN A 164 32.24 84.46 17.81
C GLN A 164 32.94 84.79 19.13
N GLU A 165 33.63 83.84 19.74
CA GLU A 165 34.39 84.06 20.97
C GLU A 165 35.54 85.05 20.72
N ILE A 166 36.25 84.92 19.59
CA ILE A 166 37.28 85.87 19.18
C ILE A 166 36.68 87.26 18.96
N ARG A 167 35.52 87.37 18.29
CA ARG A 167 34.81 88.64 18.09
C ARG A 167 34.40 89.27 19.42
N HIS A 168 33.77 88.50 20.32
CA HIS A 168 33.36 88.99 21.64
C HIS A 168 34.56 89.43 22.48
N LYS A 169 35.68 88.70 22.47
CA LYS A 169 36.90 89.13 23.17
C LYS A 169 37.44 90.47 22.64
N LYS A 170 37.41 90.67 21.32
CA LYS A 170 37.80 91.95 20.70
C LYS A 170 36.83 93.08 21.08
N GLU A 171 35.53 92.83 21.02
CA GLU A 171 34.51 93.81 21.41
C GLU A 171 34.61 94.19 22.89
N LEU A 172 34.83 93.20 23.78
CA LEU A 172 35.04 93.43 25.20
C LEU A 172 36.26 94.32 25.43
N TYR A 173 37.39 94.02 24.76
CA TYR A 173 38.59 94.83 24.82
C TYR A 173 38.35 96.27 24.34
N ASP A 174 37.60 96.47 23.25
CA ASP A 174 37.27 97.80 22.74
C ASP A 174 36.35 98.57 23.69
N ILE A 175 35.38 97.90 24.31
CA ILE A 175 34.50 98.48 25.33
C ILE A 175 35.30 98.84 26.57
N GLU A 176 36.16 97.95 27.08
CA GLU A 176 37.04 98.22 28.22
C GLU A 176 37.97 99.40 27.92
N ARG A 177 38.58 99.44 26.74
CA ARG A 177 39.41 100.55 26.29
C ARG A 177 38.63 101.86 26.27
N LYS A 178 37.44 101.88 25.65
CA LYS A 178 36.57 103.08 25.62
C LYS A 178 36.16 103.50 27.03
N PHE A 179 35.80 102.54 27.89
CA PHE A 179 35.43 102.78 29.27
C PHE A 179 36.58 103.36 30.09
N ILE A 180 37.80 102.83 29.95
CA ILE A 180 39.01 103.37 30.60
C ILE A 180 39.25 104.81 30.15
N VAL A 181 39.20 105.08 28.84
CA VAL A 181 39.38 106.43 28.29
C VAL A 181 38.29 107.38 28.80
N SER A 182 37.03 106.97 28.76
CA SER A 182 35.89 107.76 29.27
C SER A 182 35.96 107.96 30.77
N LYS A 183 36.44 106.98 31.54
CA LYS A 183 36.64 107.08 32.99
C LYS A 183 37.76 108.08 33.30
N ASP A 184 38.86 108.07 32.57
CA ASP A 184 39.93 109.06 32.72
C ASP A 184 39.46 110.46 32.32
N GLN A 185 38.68 110.58 31.25
CA GLN A 185 38.06 111.85 30.87
C GLN A 185 37.11 112.34 31.96
N LEU A 186 36.27 111.46 32.50
CA LEU A 186 35.34 111.79 33.58
C LEU A 186 36.10 112.17 34.86
N LYS A 187 37.21 111.50 35.20
CA LYS A 187 38.05 111.90 36.33
C LYS A 187 38.60 113.30 36.15
N LYS A 188 39.12 113.63 34.96
CA LYS A 188 39.57 115.00 34.64
C LYS A 188 38.43 116.00 34.74
N ASP A 189 37.26 115.67 34.20
CA ASP A 189 36.08 116.54 34.26
C ASP A 189 35.57 116.70 35.71
N VAL A 190 35.63 115.64 36.52
CA VAL A 190 35.29 115.68 37.95
C VAL A 190 36.32 116.49 38.72
N GLU A 191 37.62 116.35 38.48
CA GLU A 191 38.65 117.18 39.10
C GLU A 191 38.44 118.66 38.78
N VAL A 192 38.16 119.00 37.51
CA VAL A 192 37.82 120.36 37.07
C VAL A 192 36.53 120.84 37.74
N LYS A 193 35.48 120.01 37.77
CA LYS A 193 34.22 120.35 38.44
C LYS A 193 34.35 120.38 39.95
N LEU A 194 35.26 119.65 40.58
CA LEU A 194 35.49 119.67 42.03
C LEU A 194 36.29 120.91 42.42
N LEU A 195 37.21 121.35 41.56
CA LEU A 195 37.85 122.67 41.66
C LEU A 195 36.81 123.79 41.52
N GLN A 196 35.95 123.71 40.51
CA GLN A 196 34.84 124.64 40.29
C GLN A 196 33.83 124.60 41.45
N LEU A 197 33.43 123.42 41.89
CA LEU A 197 32.50 123.21 43.01
C LEU A 197 33.15 123.58 44.33
N SER A 198 34.45 123.44 44.55
CA SER A 198 35.10 123.95 45.77
C SER A 198 35.07 125.48 45.78
N LEU A 199 35.26 126.11 44.62
CA LEU A 199 35.12 127.57 44.44
C LEU A 199 33.66 128.01 44.64
N ASP A 200 32.71 127.26 44.07
CA ASP A 200 31.28 127.55 44.14
C ASP A 200 30.67 127.15 45.49
N PHE A 201 31.20 126.15 46.21
CA PHE A 201 30.78 125.72 47.54
C PHE A 201 31.34 126.67 48.60
N GLN A 202 32.53 127.23 48.40
CA GLN A 202 33.00 128.37 49.19
C GLN A 202 32.09 129.60 49.00
N ASN A 203 31.56 129.83 47.79
CA ASN A 203 30.61 130.90 47.49
C ASN A 203 29.15 130.60 47.91
N ALA A 204 28.71 129.35 47.85
CA ALA A 204 27.32 128.94 48.09
C ALA A 204 27.05 128.51 49.54
N THR A 205 28.07 128.10 50.30
CA THR A 205 27.93 127.87 51.75
C THR A 205 27.69 129.19 52.50
N GLN A 206 27.93 130.35 51.86
CA GLN A 206 27.51 131.66 52.36
C GLN A 206 26.01 131.96 52.12
N MET A 207 25.26 131.08 51.44
CA MET A 207 23.86 131.29 51.09
C MET A 207 22.97 130.09 51.45
N ARG A 208 22.72 129.98 52.76
CA ARG A 208 21.45 129.58 53.38
C ARG A 208 20.72 128.32 52.87
N VAL A 209 20.89 127.26 53.67
CA VAL A 209 19.86 126.48 54.39
C VAL A 209 18.71 125.84 53.61
N ALA A 210 18.72 124.51 53.74
CA ALA A 210 17.66 123.54 53.56
C ALA A 210 16.49 123.74 54.55
N ALA A 211 15.27 123.80 54.02
CA ALA A 211 14.06 123.47 54.77
C ALA A 211 12.96 122.90 53.84
N THR A 212 12.84 123.41 52.61
CA THR A 212 11.81 122.98 51.65
C THR A 212 12.11 121.59 51.05
N THR A 213 13.38 121.24 50.87
CA THR A 213 13.82 119.98 50.23
C THR A 213 13.49 118.74 51.08
N GLN A 214 13.53 118.86 52.40
CA GLN A 214 13.30 117.73 53.31
C GLN A 214 11.84 117.24 53.32
N ARG A 215 10.88 118.11 52.98
CA ARG A 215 9.45 117.74 52.92
C ARG A 215 9.14 116.90 51.68
N VAL A 216 9.64 117.31 50.52
CA VAL A 216 9.45 116.58 49.25
C VAL A 216 10.12 115.19 49.31
N ILE A 217 11.26 115.08 49.99
CA ILE A 217 11.94 113.80 50.19
C ILE A 217 11.05 112.82 50.99
N ARG A 218 10.35 113.28 52.03
CA ARG A 218 9.47 112.41 52.84
C ARG A 218 8.25 111.91 52.05
N GLU A 219 7.61 112.76 51.27
CA GLU A 219 6.47 112.35 50.42
C GLU A 219 6.90 111.38 49.31
N ASN A 220 8.08 111.57 48.72
CA ASN A 220 8.62 110.67 47.71
C ASN A 220 8.98 109.28 48.31
N ILE A 221 9.54 109.24 49.52
CA ILE A 221 9.81 107.99 50.25
C ILE A 221 8.49 107.23 50.50
N SER A 222 7.43 107.92 50.93
CA SER A 222 6.14 107.28 51.18
C SER A 222 5.53 106.68 49.91
N MET A 223 5.55 107.40 48.78
CA MET A 223 5.05 106.87 47.50
C MET A 223 5.88 105.70 46.98
N ASN A 224 7.21 105.75 47.12
CA ASN A 224 8.08 104.65 46.68
C ASN A 224 7.86 103.38 47.51
N ASN A 225 7.56 103.51 48.80
CA ASN A 225 7.23 102.36 49.65
C ASN A 225 5.92 101.69 49.20
N GLU A 226 4.88 102.47 48.92
CA GLU A 226 3.59 101.93 48.41
C GLU A 226 3.77 101.26 47.02
N LEU A 227 4.56 101.87 46.13
CA LEU A 227 4.90 101.27 44.84
C LEU A 227 5.68 99.96 45.00
N ALA A 228 6.61 99.88 45.95
CA ALA A 228 7.36 98.66 46.22
C ALA A 228 6.43 97.52 46.65
N ILE A 229 5.45 97.78 47.52
CA ILE A 229 4.45 96.80 47.96
C ILE A 229 3.59 96.32 46.77
N LEU A 230 3.15 97.23 45.91
CA LEU A 230 2.36 96.88 44.71
C LEU A 230 3.16 96.05 43.70
N ILE A 231 4.44 96.37 43.50
CA ILE A 231 5.34 95.61 42.62
C ILE A 231 5.56 94.20 43.19
N GLU A 232 5.71 94.07 44.51
CA GLU A 232 5.86 92.78 45.18
C GLU A 232 4.61 91.90 45.02
N ALA A 233 3.42 92.46 45.24
CA ALA A 233 2.15 91.76 45.02
C ALA A 233 1.94 91.37 43.55
N TRP A 234 2.30 92.24 42.59
CA TRP A 234 2.24 91.93 41.16
C TRP A 234 3.19 90.80 40.78
N ASN A 235 4.42 90.82 41.30
CA ASN A 235 5.42 89.77 41.09
C ASN A 235 4.94 88.42 41.67
N GLU A 236 4.31 88.42 42.85
CA GLU A 236 3.77 87.20 43.45
C GLU A 236 2.61 86.63 42.61
N CYS A 237 1.73 87.50 42.10
CA CYS A 237 0.65 87.12 41.21
C CYS A 237 1.18 86.53 39.89
N MET A 238 2.21 87.15 39.29
CA MET A 238 2.85 86.62 38.08
C MET A 238 3.52 85.26 38.32
N LYS A 239 4.21 85.08 39.44
CA LYS A 239 4.78 83.77 39.81
C LYS A 239 3.71 82.69 39.92
N LYS A 240 2.55 82.99 40.52
CA LYS A 240 1.41 82.06 40.61
C LYS A 240 0.84 81.75 39.22
N LEU A 241 0.68 82.76 38.36
CA LEU A 241 0.19 82.56 36.99
C LEU A 241 1.16 81.70 36.15
N GLU A 242 2.47 81.93 36.24
CA GLU A 242 3.47 81.10 35.57
C GLU A 242 3.50 79.67 36.11
N HIS A 243 3.34 79.50 37.42
CA HIS A 243 3.27 78.19 38.04
C HIS A 243 2.05 77.40 37.56
N LEU A 244 0.87 78.03 37.54
CA LEU A 244 -0.36 77.41 37.02
C LEU A 244 -0.25 77.07 35.53
N LYS A 245 0.36 77.95 34.72
CA LYS A 245 0.63 77.66 33.30
C LYS A 245 1.58 76.49 33.11
N ARG A 246 2.58 76.33 33.98
CA ARG A 246 3.48 75.15 33.97
C ARG A 246 2.73 73.87 34.31
N GLN A 247 1.94 73.89 35.38
CA GLN A 247 1.11 72.74 35.78
C GLN A 247 0.10 72.35 34.69
N GLU A 248 -0.53 73.32 34.04
CA GLU A 248 -1.47 73.06 32.94
C GLU A 248 -0.76 72.35 31.76
N LYS A 249 0.45 72.78 31.41
CA LYS A 249 1.26 72.14 30.35
C LYS A 249 1.67 70.73 30.74
N GLU A 250 2.14 70.53 31.97
CA GLU A 250 2.51 69.21 32.50
C GLU A 250 1.31 68.25 32.48
N LEU A 251 0.14 68.72 32.92
CA LEU A 251 -1.08 67.91 32.94
C LEU A 251 -1.55 67.55 31.52
N LYS A 252 -1.48 68.49 30.57
CA LYS A 252 -1.78 68.21 29.15
C LYS A 252 -0.86 67.17 28.56
N LEU A 253 0.45 67.27 28.82
CA LEU A 253 1.43 66.29 28.36
C LEU A 253 1.18 64.91 28.99
N SER A 254 0.88 64.86 30.29
CA SER A 254 0.54 63.61 30.98
C SER A 254 -0.73 62.97 30.39
N LEU A 255 -1.76 63.76 30.08
CA LEU A 255 -2.97 63.26 29.44
C LEU A 255 -2.68 62.69 28.06
N GLU A 256 -1.88 63.39 27.25
CA GLU A 256 -1.50 62.92 25.91
C GLU A 256 -0.76 61.56 25.99
N ILE A 257 0.22 61.44 26.88
CA ILE A 257 0.96 60.19 27.10
C ILE A 257 0.00 59.05 27.50
N VAL A 258 -0.88 59.29 28.48
CA VAL A 258 -1.84 58.28 28.94
C VAL A 258 -2.80 57.88 27.83
N THR A 259 -3.25 58.82 26.99
CA THR A 259 -4.13 58.50 25.87
C THR A 259 -3.42 57.67 24.79
N ASP A 260 -2.16 57.98 24.47
CA ASP A 260 -1.36 57.21 23.51
C ASP A 260 -1.06 55.79 24.04
N GLU A 261 -0.70 55.65 25.31
CA GLU A 261 -0.51 54.36 25.97
C GLU A 261 -1.80 53.54 25.97
N SER A 262 -2.94 54.14 26.30
CA SER A 262 -4.25 53.49 26.26
C SER A 262 -4.63 53.01 24.85
N LEU A 263 -4.34 53.82 23.82
CA LEU A 263 -4.54 53.43 22.42
C LEU A 263 -3.63 52.26 22.01
N LYS A 264 -2.35 52.29 22.40
CA LYS A 264 -1.40 51.19 22.17
C LYS A 264 -1.84 49.91 22.87
N LEU A 265 -2.25 49.99 24.13
CA LEU A 265 -2.79 48.85 24.90
C LEU A 265 -4.05 48.29 24.26
N THR A 266 -4.97 49.15 23.83
CA THR A 266 -6.21 48.73 23.15
C THR A 266 -5.91 48.02 21.83
N LYS A 267 -4.96 48.54 21.03
CA LYS A 267 -4.51 47.88 19.80
C LYS A 267 -3.86 46.52 20.10
N CYS A 268 -2.98 46.45 21.09
CA CYS A 268 -2.33 45.21 21.52
C CYS A 268 -3.36 44.18 22.00
N ASN A 269 -4.32 44.58 22.82
CA ASN A 269 -5.40 43.72 23.30
C ASN A 269 -6.29 43.23 22.16
N LYS A 270 -6.60 44.06 21.16
CA LYS A 270 -7.33 43.61 19.95
C LYS A 270 -6.58 42.52 19.20
N ILE A 271 -5.25 42.65 19.05
CA ILE A 271 -4.43 41.62 18.39
C ILE A 271 -4.39 40.34 19.25
N LYS A 272 -4.17 40.47 20.56
CA LYS A 272 -4.19 39.33 21.49
C LYS A 272 -5.51 38.58 21.46
N ASN A 273 -6.64 39.30 21.45
CA ASN A 273 -7.97 38.68 21.36
C ASN A 273 -8.15 37.95 20.03
N LYS A 274 -7.73 38.52 18.90
CA LYS A 274 -7.75 37.80 17.61
C LYS A 274 -6.93 36.51 17.67
N VAL A 275 -5.74 36.54 18.27
CA VAL A 275 -4.90 35.34 18.44
C VAL A 275 -5.59 34.31 19.35
N ILE A 276 -6.26 34.76 20.41
CA ILE A 276 -7.05 33.87 21.29
C ILE A 276 -8.21 33.25 20.51
N ASP A 277 -8.93 34.02 19.70
CA ASP A 277 -10.04 33.53 18.88
C ASP A 277 -9.53 32.49 17.87
N ASP A 278 -8.47 32.79 17.12
CA ASP A 278 -7.84 31.87 16.15
C ASP A 278 -7.35 30.58 16.83
N LEU A 279 -6.77 30.69 18.03
CA LEU A 279 -6.29 29.54 18.79
C LEU A 279 -7.46 28.70 19.33
N THR A 280 -8.54 29.37 19.73
CA THR A 280 -9.77 28.72 20.21
C THR A 280 -10.45 27.95 19.07
N GLU A 281 -10.52 28.52 17.87
CA GLU A 281 -11.05 27.85 16.68
C GLU A 281 -10.21 26.61 16.32
N LYS A 282 -8.88 26.76 16.28
CA LYS A 282 -7.98 25.61 16.05
C LYS A 282 -8.13 24.53 17.10
N HIS A 283 -8.28 24.90 18.36
CA HIS A 283 -8.49 23.95 19.44
C HIS A 283 -9.84 23.23 19.31
N GLN A 284 -10.91 23.92 18.90
CA GLN A 284 -12.20 23.30 18.63
C GLN A 284 -12.10 22.28 17.49
N LEU A 285 -11.47 22.65 16.37
CA LEU A 285 -11.25 21.74 15.24
C LEU A 285 -10.44 20.50 15.66
N LEU A 286 -9.36 20.69 16.42
CA LEU A 286 -8.54 19.58 16.90
C LEU A 286 -9.30 18.69 17.90
N SER A 287 -10.17 19.28 18.72
CA SER A 287 -11.05 18.54 19.64
C SER A 287 -12.08 17.69 18.89
N GLU A 288 -12.65 18.20 17.80
CA GLU A 288 -13.55 17.45 16.92
C GLU A 288 -12.83 16.30 16.23
N GLN A 289 -11.66 16.55 15.64
CA GLN A 289 -10.82 15.50 15.05
C GLN A 289 -10.47 14.43 16.08
N ASN A 290 -10.08 14.82 17.30
CA ASN A 290 -9.81 13.85 18.37
C ASN A 290 -11.04 13.01 18.74
N LYS A 291 -12.24 13.58 18.74
CA LYS A 291 -13.48 12.82 18.94
C LYS A 291 -13.73 11.83 17.81
N GLU A 292 -13.45 12.20 16.56
CA GLU A 292 -13.54 11.29 15.41
C GLU A 292 -12.51 10.16 15.50
N TYR A 293 -11.26 10.47 15.83
CA TYR A 293 -10.22 9.47 16.09
C TYR A 293 -10.63 8.51 17.21
N GLN A 294 -11.18 9.00 18.31
CA GLN A 294 -11.69 8.14 19.39
C GLN A 294 -12.84 7.24 18.94
N ARG A 295 -13.74 7.72 18.07
CA ARG A 295 -14.78 6.89 17.47
C ARG A 295 -14.18 5.79 16.59
N LEU A 296 -13.21 6.14 15.74
CA LEU A 296 -12.50 5.18 14.90
C LEU A 296 -11.75 4.13 15.72
N VAL A 297 -11.10 4.53 16.81
CA VAL A 297 -10.43 3.59 17.72
C VAL A 297 -11.44 2.60 18.29
N LYS A 298 -12.58 3.07 18.80
CA LYS A 298 -13.64 2.20 19.32
C LYS A 298 -14.20 1.24 18.27
N THR A 299 -14.41 1.69 17.03
CA THR A 299 -14.88 0.79 15.96
C THR A 299 -13.82 -0.23 15.56
N THR A 300 -12.53 0.15 15.55
CA THR A 300 -11.45 -0.82 15.29
C THR A 300 -11.29 -1.83 16.41
N GLU A 301 -11.50 -1.43 17.68
CA GLU A 301 -11.53 -2.34 18.82
C GLU A 301 -12.72 -3.32 18.74
N SER A 302 -13.92 -2.84 18.39
CA SER A 302 -15.07 -3.73 18.20
C SER A 302 -14.85 -4.72 17.05
N LEU A 303 -14.28 -4.27 15.92
CA LEU A 303 -13.95 -5.14 14.79
C LEU A 303 -12.85 -6.17 15.14
N LYS A 304 -11.87 -5.80 15.97
CA LYS A 304 -10.87 -6.74 16.48
C LYS A 304 -11.52 -7.83 17.33
N HIS A 305 -12.41 -7.46 18.25
CA HIS A 305 -13.14 -8.44 19.05
C HIS A 305 -14.04 -9.34 18.21
N GLU A 306 -14.73 -8.79 17.19
CA GLU A 306 -15.52 -9.58 16.26
C GLU A 306 -14.64 -10.58 15.48
N LYS A 307 -13.48 -10.12 14.98
CA LYS A 307 -12.50 -10.98 14.32
C LYS A 307 -12.00 -12.09 15.24
N GLU A 308 -11.65 -11.78 16.49
CA GLU A 308 -11.24 -12.79 17.48
C GLU A 308 -12.34 -13.82 17.76
N SER A 309 -13.60 -13.38 17.85
CA SER A 309 -14.76 -14.27 18.00
C SER A 309 -14.87 -15.24 16.81
N VAL A 310 -14.80 -14.71 15.59
CA VAL A 310 -14.87 -15.52 14.35
C VAL A 310 -13.68 -16.46 14.24
N GLU A 311 -12.47 -16.05 14.63
CA GLU A 311 -11.30 -16.94 14.66
C GLU A 311 -11.45 -18.07 15.67
N ASN A 312 -12.05 -17.80 16.83
CA ASN A 312 -12.35 -18.83 17.82
C ASN A 312 -13.42 -19.81 17.33
N GLU A 313 -14.49 -19.33 16.68
CA GLU A 313 -15.50 -20.17 16.03
C GLU A 313 -14.89 -21.03 14.93
N LYS A 314 -14.04 -20.45 14.07
CA LYS A 314 -13.32 -21.20 13.04
C LYS A 314 -12.48 -22.32 13.64
N ARG A 315 -11.71 -22.04 14.70
CA ARG A 315 -10.91 -23.06 15.41
C ARG A 315 -11.77 -24.17 16.01
N PHE A 316 -12.96 -23.81 16.51
CA PHE A 316 -13.90 -24.79 17.04
C PHE A 316 -14.41 -25.71 15.93
N VAL A 317 -14.86 -25.15 14.81
CA VAL A 317 -15.31 -25.91 13.62
C VAL A 317 -14.19 -26.79 13.05
N GLU A 318 -12.95 -26.30 13.02
CA GLU A 318 -11.79 -27.09 12.58
C GLU A 318 -11.54 -28.32 13.48
N LYS A 319 -11.69 -28.17 14.81
CA LYS A 319 -11.62 -29.29 15.75
C LYS A 319 -12.76 -30.29 15.55
N GLU A 320 -13.98 -29.79 15.37
CA GLU A 320 -15.13 -30.67 15.09
C GLU A 320 -14.95 -31.43 13.78
N LYS A 321 -14.49 -30.76 12.72
CA LYS A 321 -14.15 -31.38 11.44
C LYS A 321 -13.11 -32.49 11.63
N TYR A 322 -12.03 -32.22 12.37
CA TYR A 322 -11.00 -33.23 12.65
C TYR A 322 -11.58 -34.46 13.36
N ASN A 323 -12.41 -34.26 14.38
CA ASN A 323 -13.05 -35.35 15.12
C ASN A 323 -13.97 -36.19 14.22
N ILE A 324 -14.76 -35.54 13.35
CA ILE A 324 -15.61 -36.25 12.38
C ILE A 324 -14.76 -37.02 11.36
N GLU A 325 -13.65 -36.45 10.88
CA GLU A 325 -12.73 -37.14 9.96
C GLU A 325 -12.09 -38.37 10.61
N GLU A 326 -11.75 -38.30 11.90
CA GLU A 326 -11.25 -39.43 12.67
C GLU A 326 -12.31 -40.52 12.84
N GLN A 327 -13.53 -40.16 13.24
CA GLN A 327 -14.67 -41.10 13.30
C GLN A 327 -14.93 -41.77 11.95
N LEU A 328 -14.85 -41.01 10.85
CA LEU A 328 -15.03 -41.52 9.50
C LEU A 328 -13.93 -42.49 9.09
N LYS A 329 -12.67 -42.26 9.53
CA LYS A 329 -11.57 -43.23 9.33
C LYS A 329 -11.83 -44.52 10.10
N MET A 330 -12.23 -44.43 11.37
CA MET A 330 -12.56 -45.60 12.19
C MET A 330 -13.69 -46.43 11.58
N LEU A 331 -14.79 -45.78 11.17
CA LEU A 331 -15.90 -46.44 10.48
C LEU A 331 -15.48 -47.09 9.15
N LYS A 332 -14.59 -46.44 8.38
CA LYS A 332 -14.04 -47.06 7.15
C LYS A 332 -13.20 -48.30 7.46
N MET A 333 -12.41 -48.27 8.53
CA MET A 333 -11.62 -49.45 8.95
C MET A 333 -12.54 -50.59 9.39
N GLU A 334 -13.55 -50.31 10.21
CA GLU A 334 -14.54 -51.31 10.63
C GLU A 334 -15.30 -51.90 9.43
N ASN A 335 -15.76 -51.06 8.49
CA ASN A 335 -16.44 -51.52 7.29
C ASN A 335 -15.53 -52.39 6.40
N ASN A 336 -14.24 -52.04 6.28
CA ASN A 336 -13.27 -52.85 5.55
C ASN A 336 -13.01 -54.20 6.25
N GLN A 337 -12.93 -54.22 7.59
CA GLN A 337 -12.82 -55.45 8.36
C GLN A 337 -14.05 -56.35 8.16
N GLN A 338 -15.27 -55.79 8.30
CA GLN A 338 -16.51 -56.51 8.05
C GLN A 338 -16.58 -57.07 6.62
N LYS A 339 -16.13 -56.30 5.62
CA LYS A 339 -16.06 -56.77 4.23
C LYS A 339 -15.08 -57.94 4.06
N SER A 340 -13.93 -57.91 4.74
CA SER A 340 -12.97 -59.02 4.72
C SER A 340 -13.55 -60.28 5.39
N GLU A 341 -14.21 -60.13 6.54
CA GLU A 341 -14.91 -61.21 7.23
C GLU A 341 -16.02 -61.82 6.37
N PHE A 342 -16.80 -60.99 5.68
CA PHE A 342 -17.83 -61.44 4.75
C PHE A 342 -17.24 -62.27 3.60
N LEU A 343 -16.12 -61.83 3.01
CA LEU A 343 -15.40 -62.60 1.99
C LEU A 343 -14.85 -63.92 2.53
N ARG A 344 -14.37 -63.95 3.79
CA ARG A 344 -13.94 -65.18 4.47
C ARG A 344 -15.10 -66.16 4.65
N ILE A 345 -16.29 -65.66 5.01
CA ILE A 345 -17.50 -66.49 5.12
C ILE A 345 -17.92 -67.02 3.75
N ILE A 346 -17.91 -66.19 2.70
CA ILE A 346 -18.23 -66.63 1.33
C ILE A 346 -17.29 -67.74 0.88
N SER A 347 -15.98 -67.55 1.02
CA SER A 347 -14.99 -68.58 0.64
C SER A 347 -15.18 -69.87 1.43
N ARG A 348 -15.49 -69.79 2.73
CA ARG A 348 -15.83 -70.96 3.54
C ARG A 348 -17.11 -71.66 3.07
N ASN A 349 -18.16 -70.90 2.73
CA ASN A 349 -19.40 -71.47 2.21
C ASN A 349 -19.18 -72.16 0.86
N TYR A 350 -18.37 -71.57 -0.01
CA TYR A 350 -18.01 -72.19 -1.28
C TYR A 350 -17.22 -73.50 -1.08
N LEU A 351 -16.25 -73.51 -0.17
CA LEU A 351 -15.52 -74.74 0.20
C LEU A 351 -16.47 -75.79 0.80
N LEU A 352 -17.40 -75.37 1.65
CA LEU A 352 -18.42 -76.27 2.21
C LEU A 352 -19.34 -76.82 1.11
N GLU A 353 -19.77 -75.99 0.16
CA GLU A 353 -20.58 -76.40 -0.97
C GLU A 353 -19.84 -77.41 -1.87
N ASP A 354 -18.54 -77.19 -2.12
CA ASP A 354 -17.71 -78.12 -2.88
C ASP A 354 -17.51 -79.44 -2.12
N THR A 355 -17.18 -79.40 -0.83
CA THR A 355 -17.05 -80.63 0.00
C THR A 355 -18.36 -81.40 0.10
N ILE A 356 -19.50 -80.72 0.27
CA ILE A 356 -20.83 -81.37 0.20
C ILE A 356 -21.05 -81.98 -1.18
N SER A 357 -20.71 -81.27 -2.26
CA SER A 357 -20.84 -81.79 -3.63
C SER A 357 -19.94 -83.01 -3.89
N GLN A 358 -18.74 -83.04 -3.30
CA GLN A 358 -17.84 -84.19 -3.33
C GLN A 358 -18.36 -85.35 -2.49
N ALA A 359 -18.89 -85.09 -1.29
CA ALA A 359 -19.54 -86.09 -0.45
C ALA A 359 -20.78 -86.70 -1.12
N VAL A 360 -21.63 -85.88 -1.76
CA VAL A 360 -22.78 -86.35 -2.55
C VAL A 360 -22.32 -87.22 -3.73
N ARG A 361 -21.22 -86.86 -4.40
CA ARG A 361 -20.62 -87.70 -5.46
C ARG A 361 -20.11 -89.03 -4.91
N ALA A 362 -19.38 -89.03 -3.79
CA ALA A 362 -18.90 -90.24 -3.14
C ALA A 362 -20.05 -91.15 -2.67
N VAL A 363 -21.12 -90.59 -2.10
CA VAL A 363 -22.32 -91.35 -1.71
C VAL A 363 -23.03 -91.93 -2.94
N LYS A 364 -23.14 -91.17 -4.05
CA LYS A 364 -23.67 -91.70 -5.31
C LYS A 364 -22.81 -92.85 -5.84
N GLU A 365 -21.49 -92.71 -5.84
CA GLU A 365 -20.56 -93.79 -6.24
C GLU A 365 -20.69 -95.03 -5.34
N ALA A 366 -20.85 -94.85 -4.02
CA ALA A 366 -21.12 -95.92 -3.08
C ALA A 366 -22.44 -96.66 -3.39
N PHE A 367 -23.49 -95.91 -3.72
CA PHE A 367 -24.78 -96.47 -4.13
C PHE A 367 -24.70 -97.25 -5.46
N MET A 368 -23.94 -96.74 -6.43
CA MET A 368 -23.71 -97.42 -7.72
C MET A 368 -22.94 -98.75 -7.54
N ILE A 369 -21.96 -98.80 -6.63
CA ILE A 369 -21.22 -100.03 -6.28
C ILE A 369 -22.13 -101.08 -5.58
N GLN A 370 -23.22 -100.66 -4.93
CA GLN A 370 -24.20 -101.57 -4.31
C GLN A 370 -25.24 -102.12 -5.29
N GLN A 371 -25.65 -101.35 -6.30
CA GLN A 371 -26.67 -101.79 -7.27
C GLN A 371 -26.11 -102.66 -8.41
N GLU A 372 -24.83 -102.51 -8.78
CA GLU A 372 -24.18 -103.34 -9.82
C GLU A 372 -22.86 -103.97 -9.32
N PRO A 373 -22.90 -105.14 -8.63
CA PRO A 373 -21.69 -105.87 -8.28
C PRO A 373 -21.09 -106.51 -9.54
N SER A 374 -19.91 -106.03 -9.95
CA SER A 374 -19.13 -106.68 -11.01
C SER A 374 -18.70 -108.08 -10.56
N LYS A 375 -18.62 -109.06 -11.49
CA LYS A 375 -18.30 -110.48 -11.20
C LYS A 375 -16.89 -110.70 -10.63
N ASP A 376 -16.03 -109.67 -10.66
CA ASP A 376 -14.67 -109.72 -10.14
C ASP A 376 -14.59 -109.12 -8.72
N GLN A 377 -14.36 -110.00 -7.74
CA GLN A 377 -14.36 -109.64 -6.33
C GLN A 377 -13.15 -108.76 -5.95
N ALA A 378 -12.05 -108.82 -6.71
CA ALA A 378 -10.87 -107.98 -6.50
C ALA A 378 -11.12 -106.52 -6.93
N LEU A 379 -11.87 -106.30 -8.02
CA LEU A 379 -12.20 -104.97 -8.52
C LEU A 379 -13.16 -104.23 -7.58
N ASN A 380 -14.12 -104.93 -6.98
CA ASN A 380 -15.05 -104.35 -6.01
C ASN A 380 -14.36 -103.97 -4.69
N VAL A 381 -13.37 -104.75 -4.24
CA VAL A 381 -12.55 -104.41 -3.06
C VAL A 381 -11.64 -103.20 -3.35
N HIS A 382 -11.06 -103.12 -4.55
CA HIS A 382 -10.26 -101.95 -4.95
C HIS A 382 -11.13 -100.67 -5.03
N LYS A 383 -12.31 -100.73 -5.67
CA LYS A 383 -13.25 -99.60 -5.72
C LYS A 383 -13.72 -99.15 -4.33
N ARG A 384 -13.96 -100.09 -3.41
CA ARG A 384 -14.28 -99.78 -2.01
C ARG A 384 -13.09 -99.17 -1.26
N GLY A 385 -11.87 -99.63 -1.52
CA GLY A 385 -10.64 -99.05 -0.96
C GLY A 385 -10.40 -97.62 -1.44
N THR A 386 -10.62 -97.34 -2.72
CA THR A 386 -10.54 -95.99 -3.29
C THR A 386 -11.62 -95.07 -2.73
N LEU A 387 -12.86 -95.56 -2.59
CA LEU A 387 -13.96 -94.83 -1.96
C LEU A 387 -13.69 -94.52 -0.48
N LEU A 388 -13.13 -95.46 0.28
CA LEU A 388 -12.80 -95.23 1.68
C LEU A 388 -11.69 -94.18 1.82
N ARG A 389 -10.74 -94.16 0.88
CA ARG A 389 -9.67 -93.17 0.81
C ARG A 389 -10.19 -91.78 0.45
N THR A 390 -11.09 -91.68 -0.54
CA THR A 390 -11.72 -90.40 -0.89
C THR A 390 -12.63 -89.88 0.22
N LEU A 391 -13.34 -90.76 0.94
CA LEU A 391 -14.12 -90.36 2.12
C LEU A 391 -13.23 -89.92 3.29
N LEU A 392 -12.10 -90.60 3.52
CA LEU A 392 -11.11 -90.17 4.51
C LEU A 392 -10.50 -88.81 4.16
N ASP A 393 -10.13 -88.57 2.91
CA ASP A 393 -9.62 -87.27 2.46
C ASP A 393 -10.67 -86.14 2.64
N ILE A 394 -11.96 -86.41 2.41
CA ILE A 394 -13.04 -85.44 2.65
C ILE A 394 -13.17 -85.10 4.13
N PHE A 395 -13.05 -86.08 5.03
CA PHE A 395 -13.11 -85.83 6.48
C PHE A 395 -11.84 -85.14 7.01
N GLU A 396 -10.67 -85.39 6.41
CA GLU A 396 -9.41 -84.75 6.79
C GLU A 396 -9.37 -83.26 6.38
N VAL A 397 -10.05 -82.88 5.29
CA VAL A 397 -10.20 -81.48 4.84
C VAL A 397 -11.09 -80.64 5.77
N VAL A 398 -11.93 -81.27 6.60
CA VAL A 398 -12.84 -80.56 7.54
C VAL A 398 -12.09 -80.01 8.77
N GLU A 399 -10.91 -80.54 9.12
CA GLU A 399 -10.26 -80.26 10.41
C GLU A 399 -8.99 -79.37 10.39
N VAL A 400 -8.52 -78.82 9.25
CA VAL A 400 -7.28 -78.01 9.25
C VAL A 400 -7.46 -76.55 8.74
N PRO A 401 -6.88 -75.54 9.42
CA PRO A 401 -7.44 -74.19 9.54
C PRO A 401 -6.91 -73.13 8.56
N GLN A 402 -7.76 -72.13 8.36
CA GLN A 402 -7.48 -70.68 8.24
C GLN A 402 -6.64 -70.08 7.10
N ASP A 403 -5.72 -70.76 6.40
CA ASP A 403 -4.76 -70.00 5.55
C ASP A 403 -4.62 -70.38 4.07
N ARG A 404 -5.44 -71.29 3.52
CA ARG A 404 -5.28 -71.74 2.12
C ARG A 404 -6.18 -71.06 1.07
N ALA A 405 -7.05 -70.14 1.45
CA ALA A 405 -8.07 -69.55 0.56
C ALA A 405 -7.80 -68.09 0.13
N LEU A 406 -6.54 -67.64 0.10
CA LEU A 406 -6.17 -66.29 -0.34
C LEU A 406 -5.49 -66.20 -1.72
N SER A 407 -5.27 -67.32 -2.44
CA SER A 407 -4.47 -67.28 -3.67
C SER A 407 -5.25 -67.37 -4.99
N THR A 408 -6.56 -67.58 -5.00
CA THR A 408 -7.32 -67.84 -6.25
C THR A 408 -8.26 -66.74 -6.72
N TYR A 409 -8.40 -65.62 -5.99
CA TYR A 409 -9.18 -64.46 -6.45
C TYR A 409 -8.34 -63.19 -6.44
N ARG A 410 -7.32 -63.17 -7.31
CA ARG A 410 -6.67 -61.93 -7.74
C ARG A 410 -7.13 -61.60 -9.16
N THR A 411 -8.41 -61.30 -9.32
CA THR A 411 -8.92 -60.67 -10.53
C THR A 411 -9.04 -59.16 -10.31
N LYS A 412 -8.09 -58.48 -10.96
CA LYS A 412 -8.14 -57.18 -11.64
C LYS A 412 -8.98 -56.05 -11.00
N GLU A 413 -8.30 -54.91 -10.91
CA GLU A 413 -8.76 -53.55 -10.58
C GLU A 413 -8.76 -53.17 -9.10
N GLN A 414 -7.59 -52.75 -8.62
CA GLN A 414 -7.42 -51.45 -7.98
C GLN A 414 -5.91 -51.08 -7.95
N PRO A 415 -5.52 -49.85 -8.35
CA PRO A 415 -4.13 -49.42 -8.29
C PRO A 415 -3.67 -49.27 -6.83
N PRO A 416 -2.35 -49.34 -6.56
CA PRO A 416 -1.84 -49.16 -5.20
C PRO A 416 -2.17 -47.74 -4.73
N LEU A 417 -2.71 -47.63 -3.51
CA LEU A 417 -2.81 -46.35 -2.81
C LEU A 417 -1.39 -45.79 -2.64
N GLN A 418 -1.06 -44.77 -3.44
CA GLN A 418 0.10 -43.94 -3.17
C GLN A 418 -0.15 -43.21 -1.83
N PRO A 419 0.88 -43.09 -0.96
CA PRO A 419 0.76 -42.22 0.19
C PRO A 419 0.56 -40.79 -0.31
N ILE A 420 -0.58 -40.19 0.05
CA ILE A 420 -0.83 -38.77 -0.17
C ILE A 420 0.26 -38.03 0.60
N LYS A 421 1.21 -37.45 -0.14
CA LYS A 421 2.15 -36.48 0.41
C LYS A 421 1.31 -35.35 0.98
N SER A 422 1.52 -35.05 2.26
CA SER A 422 0.99 -33.84 2.88
C SER A 422 1.59 -32.64 2.14
N GLU A 423 0.84 -32.05 1.21
CA GLU A 423 1.17 -30.75 0.66
C GLU A 423 0.81 -29.70 1.73
N VAL A 424 1.70 -29.55 2.71
CA VAL A 424 1.77 -28.29 3.46
C VAL A 424 2.44 -27.30 2.52
N PRO A 425 1.77 -26.23 2.07
CA PRO A 425 2.42 -25.21 1.27
C PRO A 425 3.58 -24.62 2.10
N PRO A 426 4.78 -24.44 1.53
CA PRO A 426 5.96 -24.01 2.28
C PRO A 426 5.83 -22.59 2.87
N TYR A 427 4.78 -21.84 2.50
CA TYR A 427 4.51 -20.48 2.95
C TYR A 427 3.01 -20.28 3.22
N SER A 428 2.70 -19.63 4.34
CA SER A 428 1.35 -19.16 4.71
C SER A 428 1.26 -17.63 4.58
N LEU A 429 0.05 -17.12 4.34
CA LEU A 429 -0.21 -15.68 4.18
C LEU A 429 0.30 -14.90 5.42
N GLY A 430 1.41 -14.17 5.27
CA GLY A 430 2.09 -13.44 6.35
C GLY A 430 3.59 -13.77 6.54
N ASP A 431 4.13 -14.80 5.89
CA ASP A 431 5.58 -15.10 5.93
C ASP A 431 6.38 -14.22 4.94
N LEU A 432 7.49 -13.62 5.38
CA LEU A 432 8.37 -12.75 4.59
C LEU A 432 9.24 -13.46 3.52
N GLY A 433 8.96 -14.74 3.22
CA GLY A 433 9.53 -15.46 2.08
C GLY A 433 11.02 -15.83 2.14
N LEU A 434 11.69 -15.70 3.29
CA LEU A 434 13.16 -15.86 3.37
C LEU A 434 13.65 -17.25 3.81
N ILE A 435 12.83 -18.09 4.46
CA ILE A 435 13.24 -19.43 4.92
C ILE A 435 12.05 -20.41 4.86
N PRO A 436 12.14 -21.55 4.13
CA PRO A 436 11.11 -22.59 4.17
C PRO A 436 11.14 -23.36 5.49
N LYS A 437 9.96 -23.67 6.06
CA LYS A 437 9.84 -24.44 7.31
C LYS A 437 10.41 -25.85 7.14
N SER A 438 11.35 -26.26 8.01
CA SER A 438 11.87 -27.63 8.03
C SER A 438 10.80 -28.59 8.55
N ILE A 439 10.49 -29.61 7.76
CA ILE A 439 9.54 -30.68 8.10
C ILE A 439 10.26 -31.65 9.07
N PRO A 440 9.64 -32.07 10.19
CA PRO A 440 10.15 -33.17 11.01
C PRO A 440 10.01 -34.54 10.33
#